data_AF-A0A835LN98-F1
#
_entry.id   AF-A0A835LN98-F1
#
_cell.length_a   1.000
_cell.length_b   1.000
_cell.length_c   1.000
_cell.angle_alpha   90.00
_cell.angle_beta   90.00
_cell.angle_gamma   90.00
#
_symmetry.space_group_name_H-M   'P 1'
#
loop_
_entity.id
_entity.type
_entity.pdbx_description
1 polymer ?
#
loop_
_entity_poly.entity_id
_entity_poly.type
_entity_poly.pdbx_seq_one_letter_code
_entity_poly.pdbx_strand_id
1 'polypeptide(L)'
;MASSCSHWWHAPIYITVSIVLAIVAITTTTHSNTKPQTPFSSNQDSLITHQISTNASRPLRNSGFHFMSTLLQISPKLFLPASSSTIFAIQDTAISNISLPPLLMRDLLWYHTSSVKLSLDDLLKQPQGSCVPTLLNGKNLSITKIVNQERLVEINGVLISHPDIFSHGLY
;
A
#
# COMPACT_ATOMS: atom_id res chain seq x y z
N MET A 1 -9.23 34.68 57.92
CA MET A 1 -8.56 35.47 56.86
C MET A 1 -7.74 34.50 56.03
N ALA A 2 -7.95 34.52 54.71
CA ALA A 2 -7.65 33.42 53.80
C ALA A 2 -6.15 33.19 53.56
N SER A 3 -5.78 31.91 53.51
CA SER A 3 -4.51 31.40 53.00
C SER A 3 -4.44 31.52 51.49
N SER A 4 -3.32 31.97 50.93
CA SER A 4 -2.98 31.66 49.54
C SER A 4 -1.47 31.52 49.39
N CYS A 5 -1.02 30.27 49.35
CA CYS A 5 0.34 29.87 48.99
C CYS A 5 0.39 29.72 47.47
N SER A 6 1.10 30.59 46.74
CA SER A 6 1.34 30.41 45.31
C SER A 6 2.77 29.97 45.02
N HIS A 7 2.92 28.65 44.96
CA HIS A 7 3.65 27.87 43.95
C HIS A 7 4.65 28.63 43.05
N TRP A 8 5.81 29.01 43.60
CA TRP A 8 6.89 29.69 42.87
C TRP A 8 8.17 28.86 42.76
N TRP A 9 8.03 27.54 42.55
CA TRP A 9 9.17 26.61 42.43
C TRP A 9 9.24 25.90 41.06
N HIS A 10 8.23 26.07 40.20
CA HIS A 10 8.20 25.44 38.86
C HIS A 10 8.66 26.35 37.72
N ALA A 11 8.92 27.63 37.99
CA ALA A 11 9.44 28.58 37.00
C ALA A 11 10.69 28.08 36.24
N PRO A 12 11.71 27.46 36.88
CA PRO A 12 12.87 26.97 36.13
C PRO A 12 12.54 25.76 35.23
N ILE A 13 11.54 24.93 35.58
CA ILE A 13 11.15 23.75 34.79
C ILE A 13 10.45 24.18 33.50
N TYR A 14 9.59 25.19 33.55
CA TYR A 14 8.94 25.69 32.34
C TYR A 14 9.92 26.37 31.38
N ILE A 15 10.96 27.02 31.92
CA ILE A 15 12.02 27.63 31.10
C ILE A 15 12.82 26.54 30.36
N THR A 16 13.20 25.45 31.02
CA THR A 16 13.95 24.36 30.36
C THR A 16 13.10 23.65 29.30
N VAL A 17 11.82 23.38 29.58
CA VAL A 17 10.90 22.77 28.61
C VAL A 17 10.72 23.66 27.37
N SER A 18 10.57 24.98 27.55
CA SER A 18 10.45 25.93 26.43
C SER A 18 11.72 26.02 25.58
N ILE A 19 12.90 25.98 26.20
CA ILE A 19 14.18 25.98 25.47
C ILE A 19 14.35 24.69 24.66
N VAL A 20 14.01 23.53 25.23
CA VAL A 20 14.06 22.24 24.51
C VAL A 20 13.09 22.24 23.32
N LEU A 21 11.86 22.72 23.50
CA LEU A 21 10.89 22.86 22.41
C LEU A 21 11.37 23.81 21.31
N ALA A 22 11.97 24.95 21.66
CA ALA A 22 12.54 25.89 20.70
C ALA A 22 13.69 25.27 19.89
N ILE A 23 14.59 24.52 20.55
CA ILE A 23 15.70 23.83 19.87
C ILE A 23 15.17 22.74 18.93
N VAL A 24 14.15 21.97 19.33
CA VAL A 24 13.53 20.95 18.46
C VAL A 24 12.82 21.61 17.26
N ALA A 25 12.15 22.74 17.45
CA ALA A 25 11.53 23.48 16.34
C ALA A 25 12.55 24.05 15.34
N ILE A 26 13.70 24.51 15.83
CA ILE A 26 14.77 25.07 14.97
C ILE A 26 15.57 23.97 14.27
N THR A 27 15.85 22.85 14.95
CA THR A 27 16.63 21.75 14.38
C THR A 27 15.83 20.89 13.38
N THR A 28 14.51 20.81 13.52
CA THR A 28 13.66 20.09 12.56
C THR A 28 13.47 20.81 11.22
N THR A 29 13.92 22.06 11.09
CA THR A 29 13.79 22.84 9.84
C THR A 29 15.07 22.93 9.00
N THR A 30 16.18 22.31 9.42
CA THR A 30 17.46 22.43 8.70
C THR A 30 18.21 21.10 8.54
N HIS A 31 17.66 20.21 7.71
CA HIS A 31 18.48 19.28 6.94
C HIS A 31 17.89 19.07 5.54
N SER A 32 17.83 20.16 4.77
CA SER A 32 17.68 20.10 3.31
C SER A 32 19.06 19.82 2.70
N ASN A 33 19.37 18.53 2.54
CA ASN A 33 20.46 18.10 1.67
C ASN A 33 20.10 18.51 0.23
N THR A 34 20.83 19.47 -0.31
CA THR A 34 20.64 20.04 -1.64
C THR A 34 21.04 19.01 -2.70
N LYS A 35 20.05 18.35 -3.31
CA LYS A 35 20.14 17.86 -4.69
C LYS A 35 19.10 18.62 -5.51
N PRO A 36 19.40 19.04 -6.75
CA PRO A 36 18.50 19.91 -7.51
C PRO A 36 17.19 19.17 -7.81
N GLN A 37 16.09 19.66 -7.24
CA GLN A 37 14.74 19.24 -7.58
C GLN A 37 14.22 20.07 -8.75
N THR A 38 13.92 19.40 -9.85
CA THR A 38 13.08 19.87 -10.94
C THR A 38 11.61 19.98 -10.44
N PRO A 39 10.85 21.08 -10.70
CA PRO A 39 9.50 21.27 -10.15
C PRO A 39 8.35 20.54 -10.88
N PHE A 40 8.62 19.49 -11.66
CA PHE A 40 7.62 18.78 -12.48
C PHE A 40 7.46 17.33 -11.98
N SER A 41 6.59 17.00 -11.01
CA SER A 41 6.25 15.56 -10.77
C SER A 41 4.93 15.30 -10.02
N SER A 42 4.60 16.04 -8.96
CA SER A 42 3.49 15.64 -8.06
C SER A 42 2.10 15.58 -8.70
N ASN A 43 1.78 16.51 -9.60
CA ASN A 43 0.51 16.51 -10.34
C ASN A 43 0.48 15.46 -11.45
N GLN A 44 1.64 15.16 -12.05
CA GLN A 44 1.78 14.18 -13.13
C GLN A 44 1.59 12.76 -12.58
N ASP A 45 2.22 12.45 -11.45
CA ASP A 45 2.14 11.13 -10.81
C ASP A 45 0.71 10.80 -10.37
N SER A 46 0.02 11.76 -9.75
CA SER A 46 -1.38 11.59 -9.36
C SER A 46 -2.31 11.36 -10.56
N LEU A 47 -2.07 12.06 -11.68
CA LEU A 47 -2.87 11.92 -12.90
C LEU A 47 -2.62 10.57 -13.57
N ILE A 48 -1.36 10.14 -13.66
CA ILE A 48 -0.98 8.82 -14.17
C ILE A 48 -1.59 7.71 -13.31
N THR A 49 -1.47 7.81 -11.98
CA THR A 49 -2.08 6.84 -11.06
C THR A 49 -3.59 6.76 -11.25
N HIS A 50 -4.27 7.90 -11.38
CA HIS A 50 -5.72 7.94 -11.62
C HIS A 50 -6.10 7.33 -12.98
N GLN A 51 -5.34 7.60 -14.05
CA GLN A 51 -5.59 6.99 -15.35
C GLN A 51 -5.36 5.48 -15.34
N ILE A 52 -4.27 5.01 -14.74
CA ILE A 52 -3.97 3.58 -14.59
C ILE A 52 -5.08 2.91 -13.80
N SER A 53 -5.51 3.49 -12.68
CA SER A 53 -6.56 2.91 -11.85
C SER A 53 -7.90 2.85 -12.58
N THR A 54 -8.24 3.90 -13.33
CA THR A 54 -9.46 3.95 -14.15
C THR A 54 -9.42 2.86 -15.22
N ASN A 55 -8.30 2.74 -15.94
CA ASN A 55 -8.14 1.72 -16.98
C ASN A 55 -8.14 0.28 -16.43
N ALA A 56 -7.52 0.05 -15.28
CA ALA A 56 -7.46 -1.25 -14.61
C ALA A 56 -8.79 -1.65 -13.95
N SER A 57 -9.57 -0.67 -13.49
CA SER A 57 -10.83 -0.93 -12.80
C SER A 57 -11.92 -1.51 -13.69
N ARG A 58 -11.93 -1.15 -14.98
CA ARG A 58 -12.93 -1.64 -15.95
C ARG A 58 -12.83 -3.15 -16.20
N PRO A 59 -11.68 -3.73 -16.56
CA PRO A 59 -11.55 -5.16 -16.73
C PRO A 59 -11.77 -5.91 -15.41
N LEU A 60 -11.30 -5.40 -14.27
CA LEU A 60 -11.62 -5.98 -12.95
C LEU A 60 -13.13 -6.08 -12.70
N ARG A 61 -13.89 -5.02 -13.02
CA ARG A 61 -15.35 -5.02 -12.88
C ARG A 61 -16.01 -6.05 -13.79
N ASN A 62 -15.56 -6.15 -15.03
CA ASN A 62 -16.10 -7.08 -16.03
C ASN A 62 -15.81 -8.54 -15.66
N SER A 63 -14.75 -8.80 -14.91
CA SER A 63 -14.39 -10.13 -14.39
C SER A 63 -15.03 -10.47 -13.03
N GLY A 64 -15.97 -9.65 -12.53
CA GLY A 64 -16.72 -9.92 -11.29
C GLY A 64 -16.03 -9.50 -9.99
N PHE A 65 -14.97 -8.68 -10.06
CA PHE A 65 -14.28 -8.11 -8.89
C PHE A 65 -14.78 -6.68 -8.62
N HIS A 66 -16.08 -6.52 -8.32
CA HIS A 66 -16.69 -5.19 -8.21
C HIS A 66 -16.16 -4.39 -7.03
N PHE A 67 -15.89 -5.05 -5.89
CA PHE A 67 -15.33 -4.39 -4.71
C PHE A 67 -13.95 -3.82 -5.01
N MET A 68 -13.05 -4.66 -5.51
CA MET A 68 -11.67 -4.26 -5.86
C MET A 68 -11.65 -3.21 -6.97
N SER A 69 -12.51 -3.35 -8.00
CA SER A 69 -12.67 -2.34 -9.06
C SER A 69 -13.09 -0.98 -8.52
N THR A 70 -14.03 -0.95 -7.58
CA THR A 70 -14.54 0.29 -7.00
C THR A 70 -13.46 0.95 -6.15
N LEU A 71 -12.81 0.18 -5.26
CA LEU A 71 -11.72 0.70 -4.43
C LEU A 71 -10.56 1.25 -5.25
N LEU A 72 -10.19 0.57 -6.34
CA LEU A 72 -9.13 1.03 -7.23
C LEU A 72 -9.46 2.38 -7.90
N GLN A 73 -10.74 2.63 -8.22
CA GLN A 73 -11.19 3.92 -8.77
C GLN A 73 -11.18 5.03 -7.71
N ILE A 74 -11.80 4.80 -6.55
CA ILE A 74 -12.01 5.85 -5.55
C ILE A 74 -10.78 6.11 -4.68
N SER A 75 -9.88 5.14 -4.56
CA SER A 75 -8.73 5.18 -3.65
C SER A 75 -7.51 4.44 -4.21
N PRO A 76 -6.99 4.85 -5.38
CA PRO A 76 -5.88 4.15 -6.04
C PRO A 76 -4.60 4.11 -5.21
N LYS A 77 -4.40 5.11 -4.33
CA LYS A 77 -3.26 5.18 -3.40
C LYS A 77 -3.21 4.03 -2.39
N LEU A 78 -4.31 3.29 -2.19
CA LEU A 78 -4.33 2.09 -1.34
C LEU A 78 -3.63 0.89 -1.98
N PHE A 79 -3.51 0.88 -3.32
CA PHE A 79 -2.97 -0.25 -4.09
C PHE A 79 -1.66 0.07 -4.80
N LEU A 80 -1.47 1.32 -5.22
CA LEU A 80 -0.38 1.69 -6.13
C LEU A 80 0.56 2.72 -5.48
N PRO A 81 1.32 2.37 -4.42
CA PRO A 81 2.39 3.24 -3.97
C PRO A 81 3.57 3.28 -4.97
N ALA A 82 3.63 2.31 -5.90
CA ALA A 82 4.67 2.18 -6.91
C ALA A 82 4.07 2.06 -8.32
N SER A 83 4.84 2.45 -9.34
CA SER A 83 4.46 2.40 -10.76
C SER A 83 4.40 0.98 -11.34
N SER A 84 4.98 -0.01 -10.65
CA SER A 84 5.03 -1.41 -11.06
C SER A 84 4.66 -2.34 -9.89
N SER A 85 3.45 -2.87 -9.90
CA SER A 85 2.92 -3.74 -8.83
C SER A 85 1.93 -4.76 -9.38
N THR A 86 1.79 -5.90 -8.69
CA THR A 86 0.75 -6.90 -8.98
C THR A 86 -0.27 -6.93 -7.85
N ILE A 87 -1.56 -6.81 -8.20
CA ILE A 87 -2.67 -6.90 -7.25
C ILE A 87 -3.29 -8.29 -7.38
N PHE A 88 -3.29 -9.06 -6.30
CA PHE A 88 -4.04 -10.31 -6.18
C PHE A 88 -5.48 -9.98 -5.76
N ALA A 89 -6.34 -9.76 -6.76
CA ALA A 89 -7.71 -9.31 -6.53
C ALA A 89 -8.52 -10.32 -5.70
N ILE A 90 -9.16 -9.82 -4.64
CA ILE A 90 -10.04 -10.61 -3.77
C ILE A 90 -11.41 -10.70 -4.43
N GLN A 91 -11.97 -11.90 -4.53
CA GLN A 91 -13.34 -12.09 -5.03
C GLN A 91 -14.36 -11.47 -4.08
N ASP A 92 -15.42 -10.88 -4.62
CA ASP A 92 -16.44 -10.18 -3.84
C ASP A 92 -17.11 -11.10 -2.79
N THR A 93 -17.28 -12.38 -3.10
CA THR A 93 -17.82 -13.40 -2.17
C THR A 93 -16.92 -13.67 -0.96
N ALA A 94 -15.61 -13.45 -1.09
CA ALA A 94 -14.66 -13.64 0.00
C ALA A 94 -14.63 -12.45 0.98
N ILE A 95 -15.10 -11.26 0.54
CA ILE A 95 -15.06 -10.03 1.34
C ILE A 95 -16.43 -9.52 1.77
N SER A 96 -17.52 -9.98 1.14
CA SER A 96 -18.89 -9.51 1.41
C SER A 96 -19.35 -9.68 2.86
N ASN A 97 -18.82 -10.68 3.57
CA ASN A 97 -19.16 -10.97 4.97
C ASN A 97 -18.19 -10.34 5.99
N ILE A 98 -17.23 -9.55 5.52
CA ILE A 98 -16.14 -9.01 6.33
C ILE A 98 -16.41 -7.54 6.63
N SER A 99 -16.56 -7.21 7.91
CA SER A 99 -16.56 -5.82 8.39
C SER A 99 -15.22 -5.54 9.08
N LEU A 100 -14.35 -4.79 8.41
CA LEU A 100 -13.03 -4.41 8.94
C LEU A 100 -12.96 -2.92 9.22
N PRO A 101 -12.33 -2.51 10.34
CA PRO A 101 -11.86 -1.15 10.53
C PRO A 101 -10.98 -0.69 9.36
N PRO A 102 -10.95 0.62 9.02
CA PRO A 102 -10.19 1.13 7.87
C PRO A 102 -8.71 0.75 7.87
N LEU A 103 -8.06 0.71 9.04
CA LEU A 103 -6.66 0.29 9.20
C LEU A 103 -6.45 -1.16 8.77
N LEU A 104 -7.29 -2.07 9.22
CA LEU A 104 -7.20 -3.50 8.86
C LEU A 104 -7.57 -3.74 7.40
N MET A 105 -8.50 -2.95 6.85
CA MET A 105 -8.80 -2.99 5.42
C MET A 105 -7.56 -2.60 4.61
N ARG A 106 -6.87 -1.51 4.98
CA ARG A 106 -5.63 -1.12 4.30
C ARG A 106 -4.57 -2.22 4.38
N ASP A 107 -4.35 -2.80 5.56
CA ASP A 107 -3.35 -3.85 5.74
C ASP A 107 -3.71 -5.11 4.92
N LEU A 108 -5.00 -5.45 4.81
CA LEU A 108 -5.50 -6.52 3.95
C LEU A 108 -5.18 -6.25 2.47
N LEU A 109 -5.45 -5.03 1.99
CA LEU A 109 -5.16 -4.65 0.59
C LEU A 109 -3.66 -4.66 0.30
N TRP A 110 -2.85 -4.20 1.24
CA TRP A 110 -1.38 -4.21 1.13
C TRP A 110 -0.81 -5.63 1.13
N TYR A 111 -1.39 -6.54 1.92
CA TYR A 111 -1.02 -7.95 1.89
C TYR A 111 -1.36 -8.61 0.54
N HIS A 112 -2.43 -8.18 -0.12
CA HIS A 112 -2.83 -8.69 -1.43
C HIS A 112 -2.14 -7.96 -2.60
N THR A 113 -1.15 -7.11 -2.33
CA THR A 113 -0.45 -6.37 -3.37
C THR A 113 1.05 -6.60 -3.28
N SER A 114 1.65 -7.07 -4.36
CA SER A 114 3.10 -7.21 -4.52
C SER A 114 3.72 -5.92 -5.02
N SER A 115 4.90 -5.57 -4.49
CA SER A 115 5.72 -4.45 -4.98
C SER A 115 6.43 -4.74 -6.31
N VAL A 116 6.22 -5.93 -6.87
CA VAL A 116 6.84 -6.40 -8.12
C VAL A 116 5.73 -6.70 -9.13
N LYS A 117 5.94 -6.30 -10.38
CA LYS A 117 5.09 -6.69 -11.51
C LYS A 117 5.39 -8.15 -11.86
N LEU A 118 4.38 -9.00 -11.73
CA LEU A 118 4.40 -10.43 -11.96
C LEU A 118 3.24 -10.80 -12.88
N SER A 119 3.56 -11.44 -13.99
CA SER A 119 2.59 -12.11 -14.87
C SER A 119 2.34 -13.56 -14.43
N LEU A 120 1.34 -14.23 -15.01
CA LEU A 120 1.17 -15.67 -14.79
C LEU A 120 2.42 -16.46 -15.21
N ASP A 121 3.05 -16.09 -16.32
CA ASP A 121 4.26 -16.77 -16.80
C ASP A 121 5.45 -16.60 -15.85
N ASP A 122 5.54 -15.47 -15.16
CA ASP A 122 6.55 -15.26 -14.13
C ASP A 122 6.29 -16.16 -12.92
N LEU A 123 5.03 -16.31 -12.51
CA LEU A 123 4.64 -17.20 -11.41
C LEU A 123 4.86 -18.68 -11.75
N LEU A 124 4.57 -19.11 -12.98
CA LEU A 124 4.79 -20.49 -13.43
C LEU A 124 6.26 -20.89 -13.46
N LYS A 125 7.16 -19.93 -13.66
CA LYS A 125 8.62 -20.16 -13.62
C LYS A 125 9.19 -20.23 -12.21
N GLN A 126 8.44 -19.82 -11.20
CA GLN A 126 8.90 -19.89 -9.82
C GLN A 126 8.90 -21.33 -9.30
N PRO A 127 9.79 -21.67 -8.35
CA PRO A 127 9.67 -22.90 -7.60
C PRO A 127 8.37 -22.90 -6.78
N GLN A 128 7.70 -24.05 -6.70
CA GLN A 128 6.63 -24.24 -5.72
C GLN A 128 7.18 -24.06 -4.30
N GLY A 129 6.42 -23.39 -3.44
CA GLY A 129 6.82 -22.99 -2.08
C GLY A 129 7.60 -21.68 -2.01
N SER A 130 7.86 -21.03 -3.14
CA SER A 130 8.49 -19.71 -3.16
C SER A 130 7.61 -18.62 -2.54
N CYS A 131 8.25 -17.56 -2.09
CA CYS A 131 7.61 -16.41 -1.47
C CYS A 131 7.57 -15.21 -2.42
N VAL A 132 6.43 -14.53 -2.46
CA VAL A 132 6.23 -13.28 -3.17
C VAL A 132 6.10 -12.15 -2.14
N PRO A 133 6.97 -11.12 -2.18
CA PRO A 133 6.90 -10.00 -1.25
C PRO A 133 5.63 -9.18 -1.46
N THR A 134 5.09 -8.60 -0.39
CA THR A 134 3.90 -7.74 -0.43
C THR A 134 4.23 -6.32 0.01
N LEU A 135 3.30 -5.39 -0.19
CA LEU A 135 3.38 -4.03 0.37
C LEU A 135 3.25 -4.03 1.90
N LEU A 136 2.70 -5.10 2.49
CA LEU A 136 2.65 -5.25 3.93
C LEU A 136 3.99 -5.83 4.43
N ASN A 137 4.81 -4.96 5.03
CA ASN A 137 6.16 -5.32 5.51
C ASN A 137 6.17 -6.58 6.37
N GLY A 138 7.12 -7.48 6.06
CA GLY A 138 7.30 -8.74 6.79
C GLY A 138 6.20 -9.78 6.52
N LYS A 139 5.32 -9.54 5.55
CA LYS A 139 4.30 -10.51 5.11
C LYS A 139 4.50 -10.81 3.63
N ASN A 140 4.63 -12.10 3.33
CA ASN A 140 4.81 -12.61 1.98
C ASN A 140 3.63 -13.51 1.62
N LEU A 141 3.27 -13.54 0.34
CA LEU A 141 2.41 -14.56 -0.21
C LEU A 141 3.24 -15.79 -0.53
N SER A 142 2.67 -16.98 -0.39
CA SER A 142 3.33 -18.25 -0.71
C SER A 142 2.73 -18.87 -1.96
N ILE A 143 3.57 -19.31 -2.89
CA ILE A 143 3.12 -20.09 -4.05
C ILE A 143 2.93 -21.53 -3.60
N THR A 144 1.69 -21.93 -3.33
CA THR A 144 1.41 -23.23 -2.70
C THR A 144 1.39 -24.39 -3.68
N LYS A 145 0.98 -24.14 -4.93
CA LYS A 145 0.88 -25.17 -5.96
C LYS A 145 1.10 -24.58 -7.34
N ILE A 146 1.79 -25.32 -8.20
CA ILE A 146 1.96 -25.01 -9.62
C ILE A 146 1.65 -26.27 -10.42
N VAL A 147 0.76 -26.16 -11.40
CA VAL A 147 0.44 -27.23 -12.36
C VAL A 147 0.72 -26.70 -13.76
N ASN A 148 1.96 -26.87 -14.22
CA ASN A 148 2.44 -26.30 -15.49
C ASN A 148 1.62 -26.72 -16.71
N GLN A 149 1.17 -27.98 -16.76
CA GLN A 149 0.38 -28.53 -17.87
C GLN A 149 -0.96 -27.81 -18.04
N GLU A 150 -1.57 -27.40 -16.92
CA GLU A 150 -2.87 -26.73 -16.88
C GLU A 150 -2.72 -25.21 -16.72
N ARG A 151 -1.48 -24.70 -16.60
CA ARG A 151 -1.13 -23.32 -16.27
C ARG A 151 -1.84 -22.79 -15.02
N LEU A 152 -2.01 -23.65 -14.01
CA LEU A 152 -2.65 -23.30 -12.75
C LEU A 152 -1.62 -22.96 -11.68
N VAL A 153 -1.90 -21.90 -10.93
CA VAL A 153 -1.10 -21.46 -9.78
C VAL A 153 -2.03 -21.20 -8.60
N GLU A 154 -1.66 -21.71 -7.43
CA GLU A 154 -2.30 -21.37 -6.17
C GLU A 154 -1.37 -20.49 -5.33
N ILE A 155 -1.94 -19.43 -4.76
CA ILE A 155 -1.28 -18.53 -3.82
C ILE A 155 -1.97 -18.67 -2.47
N ASN A 156 -1.22 -19.00 -1.42
CA ASN A 156 -1.75 -19.26 -0.08
C ASN A 156 -2.93 -20.26 -0.07
N GLY A 157 -2.91 -21.26 -0.95
CA GLY A 157 -3.97 -22.26 -1.08
C GLY A 157 -5.20 -21.78 -1.85
N VAL A 158 -5.15 -20.59 -2.47
CA VAL A 158 -6.23 -20.04 -3.29
C VAL A 158 -5.80 -20.04 -4.76
N LEU A 159 -6.63 -20.65 -5.61
CA LEU A 159 -6.39 -20.71 -7.05
C LEU A 159 -6.53 -19.33 -7.71
N ILE A 160 -5.58 -18.96 -8.57
CA ILE A 160 -5.71 -17.79 -9.44
C ILE A 160 -6.74 -18.09 -10.53
N SER A 161 -7.91 -17.45 -10.46
CA SER A 161 -8.99 -17.68 -11.42
C SER A 161 -8.85 -16.88 -12.72
N HIS A 162 -8.32 -15.65 -12.62
CA HIS A 162 -8.24 -14.69 -13.72
C HIS A 162 -6.86 -14.04 -13.72
N PRO A 163 -5.86 -14.66 -14.36
CA PRO A 163 -4.53 -14.08 -14.48
C PRO A 163 -4.52 -12.88 -15.44
N ASP A 164 -3.55 -12.00 -15.26
CA ASP A 164 -3.18 -10.94 -16.22
C ASP A 164 -4.36 -10.05 -16.71
N ILE A 165 -5.37 -9.85 -15.86
CA ILE A 165 -6.59 -9.03 -16.15
C ILE A 165 -6.23 -7.64 -16.68
N PHE A 166 -5.15 -7.06 -16.16
CA PHE A 166 -4.64 -5.78 -16.60
C PHE A 166 -3.12 -5.74 -16.46
N SER A 167 -2.45 -5.24 -17.49
CA SER A 167 -1.02 -4.97 -17.48
C SER A 167 -0.75 -3.61 -18.12
N HIS A 168 0.11 -2.81 -17.49
CA HIS A 168 0.54 -1.49 -17.98
C HIS A 168 2.07 -1.40 -17.95
N GLY A 169 2.64 -0.63 -18.88
CA GLY A 169 4.08 -0.48 -19.06
C GLY A 169 4.75 -1.65 -19.81
N LEU A 170 5.97 -1.41 -20.29
CA LEU A 170 6.76 -2.39 -21.04
C LEU A 170 7.16 -3.58 -20.16
N TYR A 171 7.39 -4.71 -20.81
CA TYR A 171 7.79 -6.01 -20.24
C TYR A 171 9.30 -6.07 -20.10
#